data_AF-K0EKS1-F1
#
_entry.id   AF-K0EKS1-F1
#
_cell.length_a   1.000
_cell.length_b   1.000
_cell.length_c   1.000
_cell.angle_alpha   90.00
_cell.angle_beta   90.00
_cell.angle_gamma   90.00
#
_symmetry.space_group_name_H-M   'P 1'
#
loop_
_entity.id
_entity.type
_entity.pdbx_description
1 polymer ?
#
loop_
_entity_poly.entity_id
_entity_poly.type
_entity_poly.pdbx_seq_one_letter_code
_entity_poly.pdbx_strand_id
1 'polypeptide(L)'
;MLSNRMLALVLLVDAAADTARDEAAAERQRRDARVTEQWRARQRQAADLRRRVLIRAGRLAVRAVVLAFLVSASGAMAAAFSDDVADTVWFAAYDVRSVTFSDFVSLWLYASIALLSAVAALSVLAFQFPYPVGQEVVSPFATWGFAAGTGLFVVQALSGAGAGVWWLPSAFAVVGHLAYGIYRGTRANG
;
A
#
# COMPACT_ATOMS: atom_id res chain seq x y z
N MET A 1 -46.43 -72.35 11.84
CA MET A 1 -47.29 -71.15 11.73
C MET A 1 -46.80 -70.13 12.73
N LEU A 2 -46.26 -69.01 12.28
CA LEU A 2 -45.96 -67.87 13.15
C LEU A 2 -47.29 -67.33 13.70
N SER A 3 -47.40 -67.22 15.03
CA SER A 3 -48.54 -66.57 15.67
C SER A 3 -48.63 -65.12 15.20
N ASN A 4 -49.84 -64.59 14.97
CA ASN A 4 -50.06 -63.17 14.63
C ASN A 4 -49.30 -62.21 15.55
N ARG A 5 -49.12 -62.58 16.83
CA ARG A 5 -48.36 -61.79 17.80
C ARG A 5 -46.87 -61.72 17.48
N MET A 6 -46.29 -62.80 16.95
CA MET A 6 -44.89 -62.86 16.55
C MET A 6 -44.65 -62.06 15.27
N LEU A 7 -45.60 -62.10 14.33
CA LEU A 7 -45.55 -61.30 13.10
C LEU A 7 -45.64 -59.79 13.40
N ALA A 8 -46.51 -59.39 14.35
CA ALA A 8 -46.59 -58.00 14.81
C ALA A 8 -45.29 -57.52 15.50
N LEU A 9 -44.63 -58.37 16.30
CA LEU A 9 -43.35 -58.04 16.94
C LEU A 9 -42.23 -57.88 15.92
N VAL A 10 -42.15 -58.75 14.90
CA VAL A 10 -41.15 -58.63 13.84
C VAL A 10 -41.33 -57.32 13.07
N LEU A 11 -42.57 -56.95 12.71
CA LEU A 11 -42.85 -55.69 12.03
C LEU A 11 -42.51 -54.45 12.89
N LEU A 12 -42.75 -54.51 14.20
CA LEU A 12 -42.38 -53.43 15.12
C LEU A 12 -40.86 -53.27 15.23
N VAL A 13 -40.12 -54.37 15.27
CA VAL A 13 -38.64 -54.35 15.32
C VAL A 13 -38.07 -53.79 14.02
N ASP A 14 -38.63 -54.18 12.87
CA ASP A 14 -38.18 -53.70 11.55
C ASP A 14 -38.47 -52.20 11.39
N ALA A 15 -39.69 -51.75 11.77
CA ALA A 15 -40.05 -50.34 11.77
C ALA A 15 -39.17 -49.51 12.74
N ALA A 16 -38.83 -50.04 13.91
CA ALA A 16 -37.91 -49.39 14.84
C ALA A 16 -36.48 -49.32 14.28
N ALA A 17 -36.03 -50.37 13.58
CA ALA A 17 -34.70 -50.40 12.95
C ALA A 17 -34.59 -49.40 11.80
N ASP A 18 -35.64 -49.27 10.97
CA ASP A 18 -35.67 -48.29 9.89
C ASP A 18 -35.74 -46.85 10.42
N THR A 19 -36.55 -46.60 11.46
CA THR A 19 -36.59 -45.28 12.13
C THR A 19 -35.20 -44.90 12.69
N ALA A 20 -34.50 -45.85 13.32
CA ALA A 20 -33.16 -45.62 13.85
C ALA A 20 -32.12 -45.36 12.74
N ARG A 21 -32.26 -45.99 11.56
CA ARG A 21 -31.39 -45.74 10.40
C ARG A 21 -31.62 -44.37 9.80
N ASP A 22 -32.88 -43.95 9.68
CA ASP A 22 -33.25 -42.64 9.15
C ASP A 22 -32.79 -41.52 10.10
N GLU A 23 -32.93 -41.70 11.41
CA GLU A 23 -32.40 -40.76 12.41
C GLU A 23 -30.88 -40.66 12.33
N ALA A 24 -30.16 -41.79 12.20
CA ALA A 24 -28.71 -41.80 12.05
C ALA A 24 -28.24 -41.14 10.74
N ALA A 25 -28.96 -41.34 9.64
CA ALA A 25 -28.69 -40.69 8.36
C ALA A 25 -28.92 -39.16 8.44
N ALA A 26 -30.04 -38.75 9.05
CA ALA A 26 -30.35 -37.34 9.27
C ALA A 26 -29.32 -36.65 10.17
N GLU A 27 -28.83 -37.34 11.21
CA GLU A 27 -27.80 -36.78 12.09
C GLU A 27 -26.44 -36.65 11.39
N ARG A 28 -26.04 -37.63 10.57
CA ARG A 28 -24.83 -37.52 9.73
C ARG A 28 -24.92 -36.34 8.77
N GLN A 29 -26.05 -36.17 8.09
CA GLN A 29 -26.27 -35.05 7.18
C GLN A 29 -26.22 -33.69 7.91
N ARG A 30 -26.78 -33.59 9.12
CA ARG A 30 -26.66 -32.39 9.96
C ARG A 30 -25.23 -32.11 10.39
N ARG A 31 -24.43 -33.13 10.70
CA ARG A 31 -23.01 -32.98 11.06
C ARG A 31 -22.19 -32.51 9.85
N ASP A 32 -22.40 -33.10 8.69
CA ASP A 32 -21.69 -32.72 7.45
C ASP A 32 -22.04 -31.29 7.00
N ALA A 33 -23.32 -30.90 7.13
CA ALA A 33 -23.76 -29.53 6.89
C ALA A 33 -23.05 -28.53 7.82
N ARG A 34 -22.94 -28.83 9.13
CA ARG A 34 -22.23 -27.97 10.08
C ARG A 34 -20.73 -27.86 9.77
N VAL A 35 -20.08 -28.97 9.40
CA VAL A 35 -18.64 -28.96 9.05
C VAL A 35 -18.38 -28.14 7.80
N THR A 36 -19.22 -28.28 6.77
CA THR A 36 -19.08 -27.52 5.52
C THR A 36 -19.34 -26.02 5.73
N GLU A 37 -20.33 -25.64 6.55
CA GLU A 37 -20.56 -24.25 6.94
C GLU A 37 -19.39 -23.66 7.71
N GLN A 38 -18.84 -24.38 8.69
CA GLN A 38 -17.66 -23.96 9.44
C GLN A 38 -16.44 -23.76 8.53
N TRP A 39 -16.25 -24.65 7.55
CA TRP A 39 -15.15 -24.53 6.59
C TRP A 39 -15.31 -23.30 5.68
N ARG A 40 -16.52 -23.04 5.17
CA ARG A 40 -16.82 -21.82 4.39
C ARG A 40 -16.64 -20.56 5.22
N ALA A 41 -17.07 -20.55 6.48
CA ALA A 41 -16.87 -19.41 7.38
C ALA A 41 -15.37 -19.13 7.63
N ARG A 42 -14.58 -20.18 7.88
CA ARG A 42 -13.12 -20.08 8.02
C ARG A 42 -12.44 -19.56 6.75
N GLN A 43 -12.89 -20.00 5.56
CA GLN A 43 -12.36 -19.50 4.29
C GLN A 43 -12.64 -18.01 4.08
N ARG A 44 -13.86 -17.54 4.39
CA ARG A 44 -14.21 -16.11 4.33
C ARG A 44 -13.34 -15.30 5.29
N GLN A 45 -13.20 -15.75 6.54
CA GLN A 45 -12.33 -15.10 7.52
C GLN A 45 -10.86 -15.05 7.07
N ALA A 46 -10.35 -16.14 6.50
CA ALA A 46 -8.98 -16.19 5.99
C ALA A 46 -8.78 -15.26 4.78
N ALA A 47 -9.75 -15.17 3.88
CA ALA A 47 -9.71 -14.24 2.75
C ALA A 47 -9.73 -12.77 3.21
N ASP A 48 -10.59 -12.44 4.19
CA ASP A 48 -10.66 -11.10 4.76
C ASP A 48 -9.39 -10.71 5.53
N LEU A 49 -8.78 -11.66 6.24
CA LEU A 49 -7.49 -11.45 6.90
C LEU A 49 -6.38 -11.24 5.87
N ARG A 50 -6.28 -12.07 4.82
CA ARG A 50 -5.31 -11.89 3.73
C ARG A 50 -5.47 -10.51 3.08
N ARG A 51 -6.70 -10.10 2.76
CA ARG A 51 -6.98 -8.79 2.17
C ARG A 51 -6.54 -7.65 3.10
N ARG A 52 -6.85 -7.73 4.40
CA ARG A 52 -6.41 -6.73 5.40
C ARG A 52 -4.89 -6.70 5.56
N VAL A 53 -4.23 -7.85 5.61
CA VAL A 53 -2.76 -7.93 5.70
C VAL A 53 -2.11 -7.37 4.45
N LEU A 54 -2.61 -7.68 3.25
CA LEU A 54 -2.11 -7.11 2.00
C LEU A 54 -2.29 -5.60 1.93
N ILE A 55 -3.45 -5.08 2.36
CA ILE A 55 -3.66 -3.62 2.43
C ILE A 55 -2.70 -2.98 3.44
N ARG A 56 -2.48 -3.59 4.61
CA ARG A 56 -1.56 -3.08 5.63
C ARG A 56 -0.10 -3.17 5.19
N ALA A 57 0.32 -4.30 4.60
CA ALA A 57 1.65 -4.51 4.06
C ALA A 57 1.91 -3.59 2.86
N GLY A 58 0.92 -3.42 1.98
CA GLY A 58 0.93 -2.44 0.91
C GLY A 58 1.11 -1.03 1.44
N ARG A 59 0.32 -0.62 2.44
CA ARG A 59 0.49 0.68 3.14
C ARG A 59 1.87 0.82 3.81
N LEU A 60 2.44 -0.26 4.35
CA LEU A 60 3.76 -0.24 4.98
C LEU A 60 4.87 -0.08 3.93
N ALA A 61 4.81 -0.84 2.83
CA ALA A 61 5.74 -0.74 1.71
C ALA A 61 5.69 0.65 1.07
N VAL A 62 4.47 1.17 0.88
CA VAL A 62 4.18 2.54 0.47
C VAL A 62 4.86 3.57 1.38
N ARG A 63 4.68 3.45 2.70
CA ARG A 63 5.34 4.33 3.68
C ARG A 63 6.86 4.21 3.61
N ALA A 64 7.39 3.00 3.44
CA ALA A 64 8.82 2.77 3.31
C ALA A 64 9.38 3.44 2.05
N VAL A 65 8.67 3.41 0.92
CA VAL A 65 9.09 4.09 -0.32
C VAL A 65 9.06 5.62 -0.16
N VAL A 66 8.00 6.17 0.42
CA VAL A 66 7.91 7.63 0.65
C VAL A 66 8.96 8.10 1.65
N LEU A 67 9.16 7.36 2.74
CA LEU A 67 10.19 7.65 3.73
C LEU A 67 11.59 7.51 3.13
N ALA A 68 11.84 6.47 2.33
CA ALA A 68 13.11 6.31 1.63
C ALA A 68 13.37 7.50 0.70
N PHE A 69 12.37 7.92 -0.08
CA PHE A 69 12.49 9.11 -0.94
C PHE A 69 12.78 10.39 -0.13
N LEU A 70 12.07 10.62 0.98
CA LEU A 70 12.30 11.78 1.85
C LEU A 70 13.68 11.73 2.51
N VAL A 71 14.12 10.56 2.95
CA VAL A 71 15.47 10.35 3.51
C VAL A 71 16.53 10.60 2.45
N SER A 72 16.37 10.08 1.23
CA SER A 72 17.30 10.33 0.13
C SER A 72 17.34 11.81 -0.26
N ALA A 73 16.18 12.49 -0.31
CA ALA A 73 16.11 13.93 -0.59
C ALA A 73 16.78 14.77 0.53
N SER A 74 16.53 14.42 1.79
CA SER A 74 17.15 15.07 2.95
C SER A 74 18.65 14.77 3.03
N GLY A 75 19.05 13.56 2.61
CA GLY A 75 20.44 13.14 2.48
C GLY A 75 21.19 13.91 1.43
N ALA A 76 20.60 14.08 0.24
CA ALA A 76 21.14 14.92 -0.82
C ALA A 76 21.27 16.39 -0.35
N MET A 77 20.29 16.89 0.41
CA MET A 77 20.38 18.20 1.04
C MET A 77 21.58 18.29 1.98
N ALA A 78 21.75 17.32 2.88
CA ALA A 78 22.84 17.33 3.86
C ALA A 78 24.23 17.13 3.20
N ALA A 79 24.32 16.28 2.18
CA ALA A 79 25.52 16.04 1.38
C ALA A 79 25.98 17.28 0.60
N ALA A 80 25.07 18.21 0.30
CA ALA A 80 25.39 19.50 -0.31
C ALA A 80 26.02 20.50 0.68
N PHE A 81 25.89 20.27 2.00
CA PHE A 81 26.42 21.17 3.03
C PHE A 81 27.62 20.62 3.80
N SER A 82 27.89 19.30 3.77
CA SER A 82 29.00 18.68 4.49
C SER A 82 29.53 17.42 3.80
N ASP A 83 30.87 17.34 3.70
CA ASP A 83 31.61 16.19 3.17
C ASP A 83 31.40 14.91 4.00
N ASP A 84 31.42 15.03 5.32
CA ASP A 84 31.27 13.90 6.24
C ASP A 84 29.87 13.27 6.15
N VAL A 85 28.85 14.05 5.78
CA VAL A 85 27.46 13.59 5.67
C VAL A 85 27.18 12.92 4.32
N ALA A 86 27.86 13.36 3.25
CA ALA A 86 27.77 12.73 1.95
C ALA A 86 28.20 11.25 1.99
N ASP A 87 29.23 10.94 2.77
CA ASP A 87 29.72 9.56 2.94
C ASP A 87 28.80 8.70 3.82
N THR A 88 28.04 9.29 4.75
CA THR A 88 27.15 8.54 5.66
C THR A 88 25.76 8.30 5.12
N VAL A 89 25.20 9.20 4.29
CA VAL A 89 23.82 9.09 3.80
C VAL A 89 23.71 8.24 2.52
N TRP A 90 24.54 7.21 2.43
CA TRP A 90 24.71 6.30 1.29
C TRP A 90 23.58 5.26 1.15
N PHE A 91 22.32 5.68 1.26
CA PHE A 91 21.15 4.85 0.97
C PHE A 91 20.47 5.31 -0.33
N ALA A 92 21.20 5.17 -1.44
CA ALA A 92 20.74 4.88 -2.81
C ALA A 92 21.84 5.25 -3.83
N ALA A 93 22.90 4.44 -3.90
CA ALA A 93 23.69 4.13 -5.10
C ALA A 93 24.29 5.25 -6.00
N TYR A 94 24.22 6.55 -5.69
CA TYR A 94 24.64 7.57 -6.64
C TYR A 94 25.41 8.72 -6.00
N ASP A 95 26.64 8.91 -6.50
CA ASP A 95 27.55 9.98 -6.13
C ASP A 95 27.02 11.34 -6.66
N VAL A 96 26.27 12.02 -5.80
CA VAL A 96 25.68 13.35 -6.06
C VAL A 96 26.77 14.42 -6.35
N ARG A 97 28.04 14.15 -6.04
CA ARG A 97 29.16 15.09 -6.26
C ARG A 97 29.70 15.05 -7.69
N SER A 98 29.44 13.98 -8.42
CA SER A 98 29.83 13.86 -9.83
C SER A 98 28.97 14.73 -10.77
N VAL A 99 27.86 15.29 -10.27
CA VAL A 99 26.92 16.12 -11.05
C VAL A 99 27.47 17.53 -11.19
N THR A 100 28.48 17.69 -12.03
CA THR A 100 28.91 19.00 -12.52
C THR A 100 28.00 19.40 -13.69
N PHE A 101 27.71 20.71 -13.85
CA PHE A 101 26.90 21.20 -14.98
C PHE A 101 27.53 20.85 -16.35
N SER A 102 28.83 20.52 -16.37
CA SER A 102 29.51 20.03 -17.57
C SER A 102 29.06 18.65 -18.01
N ASP A 103 28.45 17.84 -17.13
CA ASP A 103 27.88 16.55 -17.49
C ASP A 103 26.36 16.63 -17.60
N PHE A 104 25.91 17.30 -18.67
CA PHE A 104 24.50 17.53 -18.99
C PHE A 104 23.69 16.21 -19.02
N VAL A 105 24.30 15.13 -19.53
CA VAL A 105 23.67 13.81 -19.60
C VAL A 105 23.36 13.28 -18.20
N SER A 106 24.33 13.40 -17.29
CA SER A 106 24.18 13.03 -15.89
C SER A 106 23.05 13.84 -15.23
N LEU A 107 23.03 15.17 -15.37
CA LEU A 107 21.96 16.01 -14.78
C LEU A 107 20.55 15.62 -15.28
N TRP A 108 20.39 15.35 -16.58
CA TRP A 108 19.11 14.90 -17.16
C TRP A 108 18.69 13.54 -16.65
N LEU A 109 19.63 12.60 -16.52
CA LEU A 109 19.38 11.29 -15.94
C LEU A 109 18.89 11.45 -14.49
N TYR A 110 19.55 12.27 -13.69
CA TYR A 110 19.18 12.53 -12.29
C TYR A 110 17.81 13.19 -12.18
N ALA A 111 17.55 14.25 -12.94
CA ALA A 111 16.26 14.91 -12.97
C ALA A 111 15.13 13.95 -13.35
N SER A 112 15.37 13.05 -14.32
CA SER A 112 14.41 12.02 -14.73
C SER A 112 14.14 11.02 -13.62
N ILE A 113 15.17 10.57 -12.90
CA ILE A 113 15.02 9.67 -11.75
C ILE A 113 14.22 10.34 -10.62
N ALA A 114 14.49 11.61 -10.30
CA ALA A 114 13.66 12.31 -9.31
C ALA A 114 12.22 12.48 -9.77
N LEU A 115 11.99 12.78 -11.06
CA LEU A 115 10.65 12.90 -11.60
C LEU A 115 9.89 11.58 -11.51
N LEU A 116 10.51 10.47 -11.93
CA LEU A 116 9.92 9.13 -11.82
C LEU A 116 9.67 8.74 -10.35
N SER A 117 10.60 9.07 -9.46
CA SER A 117 10.44 8.84 -8.02
C SER A 117 9.30 9.67 -7.43
N ALA A 118 9.15 10.93 -7.88
CA ALA A 118 8.03 11.78 -7.49
C ALA A 118 6.70 11.23 -8.03
N VAL A 119 6.63 10.79 -9.28
CA VAL A 119 5.43 10.14 -9.84
C VAL A 119 5.08 8.89 -9.06
N ALA A 120 6.06 8.06 -8.69
CA ALA A 120 5.85 6.90 -7.83
C ALA A 120 5.33 7.31 -6.45
N ALA A 121 5.94 8.31 -5.80
CA ALA A 121 5.49 8.82 -4.51
C ALA A 121 4.07 9.42 -4.57
N LEU A 122 3.74 10.18 -5.60
CA LEU A 122 2.41 10.74 -5.83
C LEU A 122 1.38 9.64 -6.08
N SER A 123 1.71 8.65 -6.91
CA SER A 123 0.85 7.47 -7.14
C SER A 123 0.61 6.71 -5.84
N VAL A 124 1.61 6.63 -4.97
CA VAL A 124 1.50 6.03 -3.65
C VAL A 124 0.57 6.84 -2.74
N LEU A 125 0.70 8.17 -2.74
CA LEU A 125 -0.17 9.07 -1.98
C LEU A 125 -1.63 8.95 -2.43
N ALA A 126 -1.86 8.79 -3.73
CA ALA A 126 -3.17 8.58 -4.36
C ALA A 126 -3.98 7.48 -3.66
N PHE A 127 -3.33 6.37 -3.32
CA PHE A 127 -3.96 5.23 -2.64
C PHE A 127 -4.17 5.44 -1.13
N GLN A 128 -3.49 6.42 -0.53
CA GLN A 128 -3.50 6.63 0.91
C GLN A 128 -4.55 7.65 1.36
N PHE A 129 -4.84 8.65 0.54
CA PHE A 129 -5.71 9.76 0.92
C PHE A 129 -6.95 9.86 0.02
N PRO A 130 -8.09 10.35 0.56
CA PRO A 130 -9.31 10.53 -0.22
C PRO A 130 -9.22 11.78 -1.11
N TYR A 131 -8.49 11.67 -2.21
CA TYR A 131 -8.44 12.74 -3.22
C TYR A 131 -9.72 12.79 -4.06
N PRO A 132 -10.09 13.97 -4.59
CA PRO A 132 -11.13 14.07 -5.61
C PRO A 132 -10.77 13.26 -6.86
N VAL A 133 -11.78 12.78 -7.58
CA VAL A 133 -11.60 12.10 -8.87
C VAL A 133 -10.85 13.02 -9.83
N GLY A 134 -9.76 12.52 -10.43
CA GLY A 134 -8.90 13.27 -11.34
C GLY A 134 -7.82 14.14 -10.67
N GLN A 135 -7.69 14.10 -9.34
CA GLN A 135 -6.64 14.80 -8.58
C GLN A 135 -5.79 13.84 -7.73
N GLU A 136 -5.87 12.54 -7.99
CA GLU A 136 -5.27 11.52 -7.13
C GLU A 136 -3.76 11.47 -7.26
N VAL A 137 -3.22 11.76 -8.45
CA VAL A 137 -1.78 11.75 -8.73
C VAL A 137 -1.22 13.17 -8.87
N VAL A 138 -1.97 14.05 -9.53
CA VAL A 138 -1.59 15.45 -9.74
C VAL A 138 -2.69 16.33 -9.20
N SER A 139 -2.48 16.87 -8.00
CA SER A 139 -3.36 17.88 -7.41
C SER A 139 -2.85 19.29 -7.69
N PRO A 140 -3.70 20.33 -7.64
CA PRO A 140 -3.25 21.72 -7.69
C PRO A 140 -2.13 22.02 -6.68
N PHE A 141 -2.17 21.42 -5.49
CA PHE A 141 -1.13 21.56 -4.47
C PHE A 141 0.21 20.93 -4.86
N ALA A 142 0.18 19.84 -5.63
CA ALA A 142 1.39 19.25 -6.21
C ALA A 142 1.98 20.17 -7.27
N THR A 143 1.13 20.78 -8.11
CA THR A 143 1.55 21.76 -9.12
C THR A 143 2.12 23.02 -8.47
N TRP A 144 1.48 23.56 -7.44
CA TRP A 144 2.00 24.71 -6.67
C TRP A 144 3.30 24.37 -5.97
N GLY A 145 3.39 23.19 -5.38
CA GLY A 145 4.64 22.67 -4.80
C GLY A 145 5.75 22.61 -5.85
N PHE A 146 5.48 21.99 -7.00
CA PHE A 146 6.43 21.92 -8.11
C PHE A 146 6.89 23.32 -8.54
N ALA A 147 5.96 24.24 -8.77
CA ALA A 147 6.27 25.60 -9.17
C ALA A 147 7.12 26.35 -8.13
N ALA A 148 6.81 26.20 -6.85
CA ALA A 148 7.62 26.77 -5.77
C ALA A 148 9.04 26.17 -5.75
N GLY A 149 9.16 24.84 -5.90
CA GLY A 149 10.45 24.16 -5.98
C GLY A 149 11.25 24.55 -7.23
N THR A 150 10.59 24.79 -8.37
CA THR A 150 11.22 25.34 -9.58
C THR A 150 11.71 26.76 -9.34
N GLY A 151 10.93 27.62 -8.69
CA GLY A 151 11.36 28.97 -8.32
C GLY A 151 12.61 28.94 -7.46
N LEU A 152 12.63 28.10 -6.42
CA LEU A 152 13.81 27.92 -5.56
C LEU A 152 15.01 27.35 -6.32
N PHE A 153 14.78 26.38 -7.22
CA PHE A 153 15.83 25.84 -8.09
C PHE A 153 16.45 26.93 -8.97
N VAL A 154 15.64 27.80 -9.59
CA VAL A 154 16.12 28.92 -10.41
C VAL A 154 16.90 29.92 -9.55
N VAL A 155 16.39 30.29 -8.38
CA VAL A 155 17.09 31.18 -7.45
C VAL A 155 18.46 30.62 -7.06
N GLN A 156 18.53 29.31 -6.79
CA GLN A 156 19.77 28.63 -6.44
C GLN A 156 20.72 28.42 -7.62
N ALA A 157 20.18 28.23 -8.83
CA ALA A 157 20.97 28.22 -10.05
C ALA A 157 21.65 29.57 -10.28
N LEU A 158 20.94 30.67 -10.02
CA LEU A 158 21.47 32.03 -10.13
C LEU A 158 22.45 32.39 -9.00
N SER A 159 22.34 31.77 -7.82
CA SER A 159 23.26 31.99 -6.70
C SER A 159 24.60 31.24 -6.83
N GLY A 160 24.77 30.43 -7.87
CA GLY A 160 25.96 29.59 -8.07
C GLY A 160 25.93 28.25 -7.32
N ALA A 161 24.88 27.97 -6.55
CA ALA A 161 24.66 26.69 -5.85
C ALA A 161 23.92 25.63 -6.72
N GLY A 162 23.73 25.93 -8.02
CA GLY A 162 22.69 25.34 -8.88
C GLY A 162 22.68 23.84 -9.10
N ALA A 163 23.82 23.16 -8.94
CA ALA A 163 23.90 21.72 -9.19
C ALA A 163 23.37 20.87 -8.02
N GLY A 164 23.30 21.41 -6.79
CA GLY A 164 22.89 20.62 -5.61
C GLY A 164 21.38 20.51 -5.40
N VAL A 165 20.57 21.20 -6.21
CA VAL A 165 19.16 21.51 -5.90
C VAL A 165 18.16 21.06 -6.96
N TRP A 166 18.58 20.28 -7.96
CA TRP A 166 17.74 19.78 -9.07
C TRP A 166 16.51 18.97 -8.59
N TRP A 167 16.55 18.45 -7.37
CA TRP A 167 15.47 17.67 -6.76
C TRP A 167 14.36 18.53 -6.12
N LEU A 168 14.57 19.85 -5.94
CA LEU A 168 13.61 20.74 -5.27
C LEU A 168 12.20 20.72 -5.88
N PRO A 169 12.02 20.83 -7.22
CA PRO A 169 10.67 20.82 -7.82
C PRO A 169 9.89 19.56 -7.46
N SER A 170 10.54 18.39 -7.61
CA SER A 170 9.96 17.09 -7.33
C SER A 170 9.62 16.91 -5.84
N ALA A 171 10.52 17.30 -4.95
CA ALA A 171 10.30 17.19 -3.51
C ALA A 171 9.14 18.07 -3.04
N PHE A 172 9.10 19.34 -3.47
CA PHE A 172 8.01 20.24 -3.09
C PHE A 172 6.66 19.80 -3.67
N ALA A 173 6.64 19.19 -4.87
CA ALA A 173 5.42 18.61 -5.43
C ALA A 173 4.87 17.48 -4.53
N VAL A 174 5.73 16.56 -4.09
CA VAL A 174 5.36 15.46 -3.20
C VAL A 174 4.88 15.99 -1.84
N VAL A 175 5.58 16.97 -1.26
CA VAL A 175 5.20 17.60 0.02
C VAL A 175 3.86 18.32 -0.10
N GLY A 176 3.65 19.11 -1.14
CA GLY A 176 2.39 19.82 -1.39
C GLY A 176 1.22 18.85 -1.53
N HIS A 177 1.41 17.76 -2.27
CA HIS A 177 0.40 16.72 -2.42
C HIS A 177 0.11 16.00 -1.10
N LEU A 178 1.15 15.59 -0.37
CA LEU A 178 1.03 14.94 0.94
C LEU A 178 0.28 15.82 1.95
N ALA A 179 0.62 17.12 2.03
CA ALA A 179 -0.05 18.07 2.90
C ALA A 179 -1.55 18.19 2.57
N TYR A 180 -1.88 18.23 1.27
CA TYR A 180 -3.27 18.24 0.81
C TYR A 180 -4.01 16.94 1.17
N GLY A 181 -3.35 15.79 1.01
CA GLY A 181 -3.90 14.48 1.40
C GLY A 181 -4.21 14.42 2.90
N ILE A 182 -3.28 14.85 3.74
CA ILE A 182 -3.46 14.91 5.21
C ILE A 182 -4.64 15.82 5.56
N TYR A 183 -4.69 17.02 4.98
CA TYR A 183 -5.79 17.98 5.20
C TYR A 183 -7.17 17.43 4.81
N ARG A 184 -7.24 16.69 3.70
CA ARG A 184 -8.48 16.00 3.29
C ARG A 184 -8.82 14.85 4.23
N GLY A 185 -7.81 14.08 4.65
CA GLY A 185 -7.97 12.97 5.58
C GLY A 185 -8.44 13.40 6.96
N THR A 186 -8.04 14.57 7.45
CA THR A 186 -8.55 15.11 8.73
C THR A 186 -9.98 15.61 8.63
N ARG A 187 -10.40 16.15 7.47
CA ARG A 187 -11.79 16.57 7.23
C ARG A 187 -12.78 15.43 6.91
N ALA A 188 -12.29 14.31 6.39
CA ALA A 188 -13.14 13.15 6.10
C ALA A 188 -13.40 12.28 7.34
N ASN A 189 -12.53 12.37 8.36
CA ASN A 189 -12.60 11.58 9.59
C ASN A 189 -13.08 12.37 10.82
N GLY A 190 -13.37 13.67 10.68
CA GLY A 190 -13.94 14.52 11.72
C GLY A 190 -15.34 14.96 11.34
#